data_AF-A0A1A8CAW3-F1
#
_entry.id   AF-A0A1A8CAW3-F1
#
_cell.length_a   1.000
_cell.length_b   1.000
_cell.length_c   1.000
_cell.angle_alpha   90.00
_cell.angle_beta   90.00
_cell.angle_gamma   90.00
#
_symmetry.space_group_name_H-M   'P 1'
#
loop_
_entity.id
_entity.type
_entity.pdbx_description
1 polymer ?
#
loop_
_entity_poly.entity_id
_entity_poly.type
_entity_poly.pdbx_seq_one_letter_code
_entity_poly.pdbx_strand_id
1 'polypeptide(L)'
;LAASIVNMRHSQGDLLVLDTCPPPSQSTSAEAQQVAGAAELQDECLKLQDVVDRMVVVVKKMEHLVEIQRGVLQLEEFQFGPEGRRVPLCLSWKTREFGRST
;
A
#
# COMPACT_ATOMS: atom_id res chain seq x y z
N LEU A 1 -0.86 -22.03 -22.01
CA LEU A 1 0.58 -22.26 -22.27
C LEU A 1 1.35 -21.73 -21.07
N ALA A 2 1.82 -22.61 -20.20
CA ALA A 2 2.59 -22.25 -19.00
C ALA A 2 4.08 -22.42 -19.32
N ALA A 3 4.86 -21.35 -19.19
CA ALA A 3 6.31 -21.40 -19.39
C ALA A 3 6.97 -21.81 -18.07
N SER A 4 7.62 -22.99 -18.06
CA SER A 4 8.44 -23.48 -16.95
C SER A 4 9.79 -22.76 -16.96
N ILE A 5 10.16 -22.11 -15.86
CA ILE A 5 11.47 -21.49 -15.67
C ILE A 5 12.40 -22.53 -15.06
N VAL A 6 13.38 -23.00 -15.83
CA VAL A 6 14.39 -23.98 -15.40
C VAL A 6 15.72 -23.26 -15.17
N ASN A 7 16.34 -23.57 -14.02
CA ASN A 7 17.58 -23.00 -13.49
C ASN A 7 18.81 -23.54 -14.24
N MET A 8 19.66 -22.68 -14.82
CA MET A 8 20.93 -23.09 -15.44
C MET A 8 22.09 -22.87 -14.47
N ARG A 9 22.58 -23.96 -13.86
CA ARG A 9 23.86 -23.97 -13.15
C ARG A 9 25.01 -23.99 -14.16
N HIS A 10 25.89 -23.00 -14.07
CA HIS A 10 27.06 -22.87 -14.92
C HIS A 10 28.10 -23.95 -14.56
N SER A 11 28.50 -24.74 -15.56
CA SER A 11 29.46 -25.83 -15.45
C SER A 11 30.90 -25.30 -15.41
N GLN A 12 31.61 -25.72 -14.37
CA GLN A 12 33.04 -25.97 -14.20
C GLN A 12 33.97 -25.66 -15.39
N GLY A 13 34.90 -24.73 -15.19
CA GLY A 13 36.13 -24.56 -15.96
C GLY A 13 37.33 -24.84 -15.05
N ASP A 14 38.19 -25.74 -15.49
CA ASP A 14 39.22 -26.45 -14.74
C ASP A 14 40.57 -25.72 -14.72
N LEU A 15 41.36 -25.99 -13.67
CA LEU A 15 42.82 -25.83 -13.55
C LEU A 15 43.45 -24.42 -13.54
N LEU A 16 44.00 -24.01 -12.38
CA LEU A 16 45.46 -23.85 -12.16
C LEU A 16 45.73 -23.52 -10.68
N VAL A 17 46.44 -24.45 -10.03
CA VAL A 17 47.02 -24.32 -8.69
C VAL A 17 48.18 -23.32 -8.74
N LEU A 18 48.12 -22.23 -7.98
CA LEU A 18 49.34 -21.66 -7.40
C LEU A 18 49.05 -20.81 -6.15
N ASP A 19 49.77 -21.21 -5.12
CA ASP A 19 50.25 -20.46 -3.96
C ASP A 19 49.39 -20.32 -2.71
N THR A 20 50.08 -20.56 -1.62
CA THR A 20 49.58 -20.73 -0.26
C THR A 20 49.57 -19.36 0.38
N CYS A 21 48.42 -18.86 0.83
CA CYS A 21 48.34 -17.70 1.73
C CYS A 21 47.32 -17.96 2.85
N PRO A 22 47.54 -17.41 4.06
CA PRO A 22 47.15 -18.02 5.33
C PRO A 22 45.62 -17.95 5.60
N PRO A 23 45.09 -18.62 6.65
CA PRO A 23 43.65 -18.60 6.94
C PRO A 23 43.15 -17.15 7.07
N PRO A 24 41.87 -16.86 6.72
CA PRO A 24 41.34 -15.51 6.84
C PRO A 24 41.28 -15.14 8.33
N SER A 25 42.35 -14.56 8.83
CA SER A 25 42.35 -13.82 10.08
C SER A 25 41.87 -12.41 9.74
N GLN A 26 40.72 -12.07 10.31
CA GLN A 26 40.11 -10.73 10.37
C GLN A 26 39.35 -10.26 9.11
N SER A 27 38.06 -10.60 9.05
CA SER A 27 37.05 -9.81 8.32
C SER A 27 35.75 -9.72 9.13
N THR A 28 35.85 -9.59 10.45
CA THR A 28 34.70 -9.33 11.32
C THR A 28 33.98 -8.03 11.00
N SER A 29 34.68 -7.06 10.39
CA SER A 29 34.12 -5.76 9.99
C SER A 29 33.17 -5.85 8.79
N ALA A 30 33.46 -6.68 7.78
CA ALA A 30 32.60 -6.82 6.60
C ALA A 30 31.29 -7.56 6.91
N GLU A 31 31.36 -8.58 7.77
CA GLU A 31 30.18 -9.33 8.24
C GLU A 31 29.30 -8.45 9.15
N ALA A 32 29.92 -7.67 10.05
CA ALA A 32 29.18 -6.72 10.89
C ALA A 32 28.49 -5.61 10.06
N GLN A 33 29.14 -5.12 8.99
CA GLN A 33 28.56 -4.13 8.08
C GLN A 33 27.35 -4.69 7.31
N GLN A 34 27.42 -5.95 6.88
CA GLN A 34 26.30 -6.62 6.19
C GLN A 34 25.13 -6.88 7.13
N VAL A 35 25.39 -7.26 8.39
CA VAL A 35 24.34 -7.43 9.40
C VAL A 35 23.65 -6.10 9.72
N ALA A 36 24.42 -5.00 9.81
CA ALA A 36 23.87 -3.66 10.01
C ALA A 36 23.00 -3.21 8.81
N GLY A 37 23.50 -3.37 7.59
CA GLY A 37 22.73 -3.03 6.38
C GLY A 37 21.48 -3.90 6.20
N ALA A 38 21.54 -5.18 6.59
CA ALA A 38 20.37 -6.06 6.57
C ALA A 38 19.30 -5.62 7.59
N ALA A 39 19.72 -5.12 8.76
CA ALA A 39 18.80 -4.61 9.78
C ALA A 39 18.10 -3.31 9.34
N GLU A 40 18.83 -2.37 8.72
CA GLU A 40 18.24 -1.15 8.16
C GLU A 40 17.23 -1.45 7.04
N LEU A 41 17.57 -2.37 6.13
CA LEU A 41 16.65 -2.80 5.08
C LEU A 41 15.37 -3.42 5.66
N GLN A 42 15.51 -4.23 6.71
CA GLN A 42 14.37 -4.83 7.39
C GLN A 42 13.45 -3.78 8.02
N ASP A 43 14.01 -2.75 8.67
CA ASP A 43 13.25 -1.64 9.23
C ASP A 43 12.48 -0.86 8.15
N GLU A 44 13.12 -0.55 7.02
CA GLU A 44 12.46 0.10 5.89
C GLU A 44 11.36 -0.76 5.27
N CYS A 45 11.56 -2.08 5.17
CA CYS A 45 10.51 -3.00 4.72
C CYS A 45 9.30 -3.01 5.69
N LEU A 46 9.54 -2.95 7.00
CA LEU A 46 8.46 -2.89 7.99
C LEU A 46 7.68 -1.56 7.91
N LYS A 47 8.38 -0.43 7.71
CA LYS A 47 7.72 0.87 7.48
C LYS A 47 6.88 0.85 6.21
N LEU A 48 7.40 0.27 5.13
CA LEU A 48 6.66 0.15 3.88
C LEU A 48 5.41 -0.72 4.07
N GLN A 49 5.51 -1.83 4.82
CA GLN A 49 4.37 -2.67 5.13
C GLN A 49 3.29 -1.90 5.90
N ASP A 50 3.64 -1.10 6.92
CA ASP A 50 2.69 -0.25 7.64
C ASP A 50 1.99 0.76 6.71
N VAL A 51 2.72 1.36 5.77
CA VAL A 51 2.11 2.24 4.76
C VAL A 51 1.11 1.47 3.90
N VAL A 52 1.47 0.28 3.41
CA VAL A 52 0.57 -0.56 2.61
C VAL A 52 -0.67 -0.94 3.40
N ASP A 53 -0.53 -1.33 4.66
CA ASP A 53 -1.66 -1.71 5.52
C ASP A 53 -2.61 -0.52 5.74
N ARG A 54 -2.08 0.69 5.93
CA ARG A 54 -2.87 1.92 6.00
C ARG A 54 -3.58 2.22 4.68
N MET A 55 -2.92 2.01 3.54
CA MET A 55 -3.55 2.19 2.23
C MET A 55 -4.73 1.25 2.03
N VAL A 56 -4.63 -0.01 2.48
CA VAL A 56 -5.76 -0.96 2.45
C VAL A 56 -6.95 -0.44 3.25
N VAL A 57 -6.72 0.14 4.43
CA VAL A 57 -7.78 0.75 5.25
C VAL A 57 -8.43 1.93 4.53
N VAL A 58 -7.64 2.79 3.88
CA VAL A 58 -8.15 3.93 3.10
C VAL A 58 -9.04 3.45 1.94
N VAL A 59 -8.59 2.45 1.18
CA VAL A 59 -9.37 1.89 0.06
C VAL A 59 -10.71 1.33 0.56
N LYS A 60 -10.72 0.57 1.66
CA LYS A 60 -11.98 0.07 2.25
C LYS A 60 -12.94 1.19 2.65
N LYS A 61 -12.41 2.28 3.22
CA LYS A 61 -13.23 3.47 3.55
C LYS A 61 -13.78 4.14 2.30
N MET A 62 -13.00 4.21 1.22
CA MET A 62 -13.44 4.76 -0.06
C MET A 62 -14.54 3.89 -0.68
N GLU A 63 -14.39 2.57 -0.67
CA GLU A 63 -15.41 1.62 -1.14
C GLU A 63 -16.74 1.83 -0.41
N HIS A 64 -16.69 1.88 0.93
CA HIS A 64 -17.87 2.12 1.74
C HIS A 64 -18.51 3.50 1.48
N LEU A 65 -17.68 4.54 1.32
CA LEU A 65 -18.18 5.88 1.00
C LEU A 65 -18.89 5.92 -0.36
N VAL A 66 -18.40 5.18 -1.35
CA VAL A 66 -19.06 5.05 -2.67
C VAL A 66 -20.41 4.35 -2.54
N GLU A 67 -20.53 3.32 -1.70
CA GLU A 67 -21.81 2.66 -1.43
C GLU A 67 -22.82 3.63 -0.81
N ILE A 68 -22.40 4.40 0.21
CA ILE A 68 -23.25 5.42 0.84
C ILE A 68 -23.68 6.48 -0.17
N GLN A 69 -22.74 7.02 -0.95
CA GLN A 69 -23.04 8.03 -1.97
C GLN A 69 -24.03 7.52 -3.01
N ARG A 70 -23.91 6.26 -3.44
CA ARG A 70 -24.89 5.63 -4.33
C ARG A 70 -26.28 5.58 -3.70
N GLY A 71 -26.37 5.22 -2.41
CA GLY A 71 -27.65 5.28 -1.68
C GLY A 71 -28.24 6.70 -1.64
N VAL A 72 -27.42 7.72 -1.38
CA VAL A 72 -27.86 9.13 -1.39
C VAL A 72 -28.38 9.54 -2.78
N LEU A 73 -27.66 9.19 -3.84
CA LEU A 73 -28.09 9.48 -5.23
C LEU A 73 -29.42 8.81 -5.56
N GLN A 74 -29.61 7.55 -5.15
CA GLN A 74 -30.88 6.84 -5.33
C GLN A 74 -32.03 7.51 -4.59
N LEU A 75 -31.80 8.00 -3.36
CA LEU A 75 -32.81 8.73 -2.61
C LEU A 75 -33.13 10.09 -3.26
N GLU A 76 -32.13 10.78 -3.80
CA GLU A 76 -32.35 12.02 -4.55
C GLU A 76 -33.16 11.78 -5.83
N GLU A 77 -32.81 10.76 -6.61
CA GLU A 77 -33.56 10.39 -7.80
C GLU A 77 -34.99 9.96 -7.47
N PHE A 78 -35.19 9.20 -6.39
CA PHE A 78 -36.52 8.80 -5.93
C PHE A 78 -37.39 10.01 -5.56
N GLN A 79 -36.82 11.02 -4.88
CA GLN A 79 -37.57 12.17 -4.40
C GLN A 79 -37.77 13.26 -5.47
N PHE A 80 -36.77 13.50 -6.31
CA PHE A 80 -36.72 14.65 -7.22
C PHE A 80 -36.72 14.26 -8.70
N GLY A 81 -36.66 12.97 -9.01
CA GLY A 81 -36.51 12.46 -10.37
C GLY A 81 -35.07 12.52 -10.88
N PRO A 82 -34.84 12.10 -12.13
CA PRO A 82 -33.50 11.98 -12.72
C PRO A 82 -32.78 13.33 -12.90
N GLU A 83 -33.53 14.42 -12.99
CA GLU A 83 -32.99 15.79 -13.06
C GLU A 83 -32.44 16.28 -11.71
N GLY A 84 -32.71 15.55 -10.63
CA GLY A 84 -32.28 15.88 -9.28
C GLY A 84 -32.87 17.19 -8.74
N ARG A 85 -32.23 17.72 -7.70
CA ARG A 85 -32.65 18.99 -7.08
C ARG A 85 -32.19 20.18 -7.91
N ARG A 86 -33.11 21.12 -8.17
CA ARG A 86 -32.81 22.40 -8.84
C ARG A 86 -32.03 23.38 -7.95
N VAL A 87 -32.09 23.21 -6.63
CA VAL A 87 -31.41 24.07 -5.66
C VAL A 87 -30.75 23.22 -4.57
N PRO A 88 -29.57 23.62 -4.05
CA PRO A 88 -28.95 22.97 -2.90
C PRO A 88 -29.87 22.91 -1.68
N LEU A 89 -29.77 21.85 -0.87
CA LEU A 89 -30.60 21.67 0.34
C LEU A 89 -30.50 22.86 1.31
N CYS A 90 -29.30 23.39 1.50
CA CYS A 90 -29.06 24.53 2.39
C CYS A 90 -29.84 25.79 2.01
N LEU A 91 -30.26 25.93 0.74
CA LEU A 91 -31.08 27.05 0.26
C LEU A 91 -32.58 26.74 0.28
N SER A 92 -32.96 25.46 0.37
CA SER A 92 -34.35 25.02 0.48
C SER A 92 -34.88 25.05 1.92
N TRP A 93 -33.99 25.08 2.91
CA TRP A 93 -34.37 25.08 4.33
C TRP A 93 -34.88 26.45 4.75
N LYS A 94 -36.11 26.51 5.25
CA LYS A 94 -36.65 27.74 5.83
C LYS A 94 -35.97 27.98 7.17
N THR A 95 -35.61 29.22 7.49
CA THR A 95 -34.98 29.62 8.76
C THR A 95 -35.74 29.15 10.01
N ARG A 96 -37.03 28.85 9.88
CA ARG A 96 -37.87 28.28 10.94
C ARG A 96 -37.56 26.81 11.27
N GLU A 97 -37.02 26.06 10.32
CA GLU A 97 -36.67 24.64 10.48
C GLU A 97 -35.29 24.43 11.12
N PHE A 98 -34.48 25.48 11.19
CA PHE A 98 -33.16 25.42 11.83
C PHE A 98 -33.22 25.51 13.36
N GLY A 99 -34.42 25.63 13.94
CA GLY A 99 -34.65 25.60 15.40
C GLY A 99 -33.92 26.71 16.15
N ARG A 100 -34.67 27.60 16.80
CA ARG A 100 -34.10 28.42 17.87
C ARG A 100 -33.70 27.45 18.98
N SER A 101 -32.42 27.09 19.09
CA SER A 101 -31.89 26.33 20.24
C SER A 101 -32.11 27.20 21.48
N THR A 102 -33.21 26.91 22.19
CA THR A 102 -33.49 27.41 23.54
C THR A 102 -33.03 26.38 24.55
#